data_AF-A0A2K6CKN9-F1
#
_entry.id   AF-A0A2K6CKN9-F1
#
_cell.length_a   1.000
_cell.length_b   1.000
_cell.length_c   1.000
_cell.angle_alpha   90.00
_cell.angle_beta   90.00
_cell.angle_gamma   90.00
#
_symmetry.space_group_name_H-M   'P 1'
#
loop_
_entity.id
_entity.type
_entity.pdbx_description
1 polymer ?
#
loop_
_entity_poly.entity_id
_entity_poly.type
_entity_poly.pdbx_seq_one_letter_code
_entity_poly.pdbx_strand_id
1 'polypeptide(L)'
;MNKDAQMRAAINQKLIETGERERLKELLRAKLIECGWKDQLKAHCKEVIKEKGLEHVTVDDLVAEITPKGRAQFVHVPSCLGTASYRDSAILLPSPLRRLLG
;
A
#
# COMPACT_ATOMS: atom_id res chain seq x y z
N MET A 1 19.85 -13.80 23.32
CA MET A 1 18.92 -12.78 22.77
C MET A 1 19.50 -12.23 21.48
N ASN A 2 18.68 -12.03 20.44
CA ASN A 2 19.14 -11.57 19.12
C ASN A 2 19.41 -10.05 19.14
N LYS A 3 20.65 -9.64 18.85
CA LYS A 3 21.09 -8.22 18.83
C LYS A 3 20.26 -7.35 17.90
N ASP A 4 19.80 -7.90 16.77
CA ASP A 4 18.96 -7.16 15.82
C ASP A 4 17.58 -6.83 16.39
N ALA A 5 17.02 -7.73 17.20
CA ALA A 5 15.74 -7.50 17.85
C ALA A 5 15.84 -6.39 18.91
N GLN A 6 16.96 -6.35 19.65
CA GLN A 6 17.24 -5.27 20.60
C GLN A 6 17.43 -3.93 19.88
N MET A 7 18.14 -3.92 18.75
CA MET A 7 18.31 -2.71 17.94
C MET A 7 16.96 -2.17 17.42
N ARG A 8 16.12 -3.05 16.86
CA ARG A 8 14.76 -2.66 16.40
C ARG A 8 13.90 -2.12 17.54
N ALA A 9 13.97 -2.73 18.72
CA ALA A 9 13.24 -2.26 19.89
C ALA A 9 13.70 -0.86 20.33
N ALA A 10 15.02 -0.63 20.38
CA ALA A 10 15.58 0.68 20.73
C ALA A 10 15.18 1.79 19.74
N ILE A 11 15.20 1.49 18.44
CA ILE A 11 14.75 2.43 17.39
C ILE A 11 13.26 2.75 17.57
N ASN A 12 12.41 1.73 17.72
CA ASN A 12 10.97 1.92 17.90
C ASN A 12 10.67 2.74 19.16
N GLN A 13 11.38 2.47 20.26
CA GLN A 13 11.24 3.24 21.49
C GLN A 13 11.57 4.71 21.26
N LYS A 14 12.67 5.00 20.54
CA LYS A 14 13.05 6.38 20.26
C LYS A 14 12.02 7.11 19.38
N LEU A 15 11.47 6.43 18.37
CA LEU A 15 10.43 6.99 17.51
C LEU A 15 9.13 7.32 18.28
N ILE A 16 8.82 6.56 19.32
CA ILE A 16 7.68 6.82 20.21
C ILE A 16 7.97 8.05 21.09
N GLU A 17 9.14 8.08 21.73
CA GLU A 17 9.51 9.17 22.65
C GLU A 17 9.60 10.54 21.96
N THR A 18 10.03 10.58 20.69
CA THR A 18 10.09 11.82 19.92
C THR A 18 8.76 12.21 19.27
N GLY A 19 7.72 11.36 19.38
CA GLY A 19 6.44 11.54 18.68
C GLY A 19 6.52 11.37 17.15
N GLU A 20 7.65 10.87 16.65
CA GLU A 20 7.87 10.70 15.20
C GLU A 20 7.04 9.53 14.66
N ARG A 21 6.76 8.52 15.49
CA ARG A 21 5.86 7.42 15.14
C ARG A 21 4.47 7.92 14.76
N GLU A 22 3.92 8.86 15.51
CA GLU A 22 2.61 9.46 15.25
C GLU A 22 2.63 10.29 13.97
N ARG A 23 3.70 11.06 13.73
CA ARG A 23 3.89 11.82 12.48
C ARG A 23 3.96 10.91 11.25
N LEU A 24 4.74 9.84 11.33
CA LEU A 24 4.84 8.84 10.25
C LEU A 24 3.49 8.14 10.00
N LYS A 25 2.74 7.84 11.07
CA LYS A 25 1.40 7.24 10.97
C LYS A 25 0.42 8.18 10.26
N GLU A 26 0.44 9.47 10.58
CA GLU A 26 -0.43 10.45 9.93
C GLU A 26 -0.03 10.68 8.46
N LEU A 27 1.27 10.79 8.18
CA LEU A 27 1.78 10.89 6.81
C LEU A 27 1.34 9.69 5.96
N LEU A 28 1.50 8.47 6.49
CA LEU A 28 1.06 7.26 5.82
C LEU A 28 -0.45 7.29 5.57
N ARG A 29 -1.25 7.68 6.58
CA ARG A 29 -2.70 7.81 6.45
C ARG A 29 -3.09 8.79 5.34
N ALA A 30 -2.47 9.96 5.31
CA ALA A 30 -2.70 10.96 4.26
C ALA A 30 -2.38 10.40 2.88
N LYS A 31 -1.24 9.72 2.72
CA LYS A 31 -0.84 9.10 1.45
C LYS A 31 -1.79 7.98 1.00
N LEU A 32 -2.28 7.16 1.91
CA LEU A 32 -3.27 6.11 1.63
C LEU A 32 -4.64 6.66 1.22
N ILE A 33 -4.99 7.86 1.69
CA ILE A 33 -6.21 8.56 1.26
C ILE A 33 -5.97 9.19 -0.11
N GLU A 34 -4.86 9.90 -0.29
CA GLU A 34 -4.48 10.58 -1.54
C GLU A 34 -4.40 9.61 -2.73
N CYS A 35 -3.83 8.42 -2.53
CA CYS A 35 -3.73 7.40 -3.58
C CYS A 35 -5.02 6.60 -3.81
N GLY A 36 -6.09 6.87 -3.06
CA GLY A 36 -7.38 6.18 -3.15
C GLY A 36 -7.41 4.78 -2.54
N TRP A 37 -6.33 4.33 -1.86
CA TRP A 37 -6.27 3.00 -1.23
C TRP A 37 -7.43 2.80 -0.24
N LYS A 38 -7.75 3.81 0.57
CA LYS A 38 -8.85 3.73 1.53
C LYS A 38 -10.20 3.47 0.84
N ASP A 39 -10.44 4.12 -0.29
CA ASP A 39 -11.71 4.00 -1.02
C ASP A 39 -11.81 2.66 -1.75
N GLN A 40 -10.70 2.18 -2.32
CA GLN A 40 -10.63 0.85 -2.93
C GLN A 40 -10.88 -0.26 -1.90
N LEU A 41 -10.26 -0.17 -0.73
CA LEU A 41 -10.45 -1.16 0.34
C LEU A 41 -11.88 -1.12 0.87
N LYS A 42 -12.48 0.08 0.99
CA LYS A 42 -13.89 0.24 1.38
C LYS A 42 -14.84 -0.34 0.34
N ALA A 43 -14.57 -0.15 -0.95
CA ALA A 43 -15.37 -0.73 -2.02
C ALA A 43 -15.34 -2.27 -1.94
N HIS A 44 -14.15 -2.85 -1.77
CA HIS A 44 -14.01 -4.29 -1.63
C HIS A 44 -14.70 -4.85 -0.39
N CYS A 45 -14.59 -4.16 0.75
CA CYS A 45 -15.32 -4.50 1.96
C CYS A 45 -16.84 -4.60 1.72
N LYS A 46 -17.41 -3.67 0.93
CA LYS A 46 -18.84 -3.72 0.57
C LYS A 46 -19.18 -4.91 -0.33
N GLU A 47 -18.29 -5.29 -1.25
CA GLU A 47 -18.46 -6.49 -2.10
C GLU A 47 -18.53 -7.75 -1.24
N VAL A 48 -17.59 -7.91 -0.31
CA VAL A 48 -17.55 -9.06 0.61
C VAL A 48 -18.83 -9.15 1.44
N ILE A 49 -19.31 -8.04 1.99
CA ILE A 49 -20.56 -8.00 2.77
C ILE A 49 -21.76 -8.36 1.88
N LYS A 50 -21.78 -7.90 0.63
CA LYS A 50 -22.87 -8.18 -0.31
C LYS A 50 -22.89 -9.66 -0.71
N GLU A 51 -21.73 -10.29 -0.88
CA GLU A 51 -21.61 -11.70 -1.27
C GLU A 51 -21.93 -12.65 -0.13
N LYS A 52 -21.44 -12.36 1.08
CA LYS A 52 -21.64 -13.23 2.26
C LYS A 52 -22.97 -12.96 2.98
N GLY A 53 -23.54 -11.76 2.84
CA GLY A 53 -24.70 -11.30 3.58
C GLY A 53 -24.33 -10.70 4.94
N LEU A 54 -24.99 -9.61 5.32
CA LEU A 54 -24.67 -8.85 6.54
C LEU A 54 -24.81 -9.70 7.82
N GLU A 55 -25.74 -10.65 7.82
CA GLU A 55 -26.06 -11.52 8.96
C GLU A 55 -25.01 -12.61 9.20
N HIS A 56 -24.14 -12.86 8.23
CA HIS A 56 -23.16 -13.95 8.25
C HIS A 56 -21.70 -13.46 8.33
N VAL A 57 -21.48 -12.16 8.58
CA VAL A 57 -20.14 -11.56 8.59
C VAL A 57 -19.90 -10.83 9.91
N THR A 58 -18.89 -11.29 10.66
CA THR A 58 -18.36 -10.52 11.78
C THR A 58 -17.29 -9.52 11.31
N VAL A 59 -16.94 -8.56 12.17
CA VAL A 59 -15.84 -7.64 11.89
C VAL A 59 -14.52 -8.39 11.74
N ASP A 60 -14.28 -9.44 12.53
CA ASP A 60 -13.04 -10.21 12.47
C ASP A 60 -12.94 -11.03 11.18
N ASP A 61 -14.04 -11.62 10.71
CA ASP A 61 -14.10 -12.31 9.41
C ASP A 61 -13.80 -11.34 8.26
N LEU A 62 -14.40 -10.15 8.33
CA LEU A 62 -14.19 -9.11 7.34
C LEU A 62 -12.75 -8.62 7.35
N VAL A 63 -12.14 -8.43 8.53
CA VAL A 63 -10.72 -8.07 8.67
C VAL A 63 -9.84 -9.16 8.09
N ALA A 64 -10.09 -10.43 8.40
CA ALA A 64 -9.33 -11.56 7.87
C ALA A 64 -9.38 -11.60 6.32
N GLU A 65 -10.54 -11.32 5.74
CA GLU A 65 -10.76 -11.31 4.29
C GLU A 65 -10.09 -10.12 3.58
N ILE A 66 -10.27 -8.90 4.10
CA ILE A 66 -9.80 -7.69 3.41
C ILE A 66 -8.31 -7.41 3.64
N THR A 67 -7.72 -7.93 4.72
CA THR A 67 -6.34 -7.61 5.11
C THR A 67 -5.29 -8.04 4.07
N PRO A 68 -5.35 -9.26 3.49
CA PRO A 68 -4.45 -9.66 2.40
C PRO A 68 -4.50 -8.69 1.22
N LYS A 69 -5.71 -8.29 0.79
CA LYS A 69 -5.89 -7.36 -0.34
C LYS A 69 -5.38 -5.95 -0.01
N GLY A 70 -5.68 -5.46 1.20
CA GLY A 70 -5.19 -4.17 1.68
C GLY A 70 -3.66 -4.09 1.69
N ARG A 71 -2.98 -5.16 2.13
CA ARG A 71 -1.51 -5.22 2.09
C ARG A 71 -0.96 -5.33 0.67
N ALA A 72 -1.59 -6.12 -0.20
CA ALA A 72 -1.14 -6.28 -1.59
C ALA A 72 -1.26 -4.97 -2.40
N GLN A 73 -2.36 -4.23 -2.23
CA GLN A 73 -2.56 -2.94 -2.89
C GLN A 73 -1.54 -1.88 -2.43
N PHE A 74 -1.05 -1.97 -1.19
CA PHE A 74 -0.01 -1.07 -0.68
C PHE A 74 1.37 -1.33 -1.30
N VAL A 75 1.71 -2.60 -1.60
CA VAL A 75 3.01 -2.95 -2.21
C VAL A 75 3.07 -2.52 -3.68
N HIS A 76 1.93 -2.22 -4.29
CA HIS A 76 1.81 -1.67 -5.64
C HIS A 76 1.38 -0.19 -5.60
N VAL A 77 2.15 0.64 -4.89
CA VAL A 77 2.11 2.11 -5.06
C VAL A 77 3.29 2.57 -5.94
N PRO A 78 3.28 2.38 -7.28
CA PRO A 78 4.15 3.12 -8.19
C PRO A 78 3.68 4.57 -8.43
N SER A 79 2.47 4.95 -7.99
CA SER A 79 1.87 6.25 -8.39
C SER A 79 2.12 7.40 -7.42
N CYS A 80 2.54 7.16 -6.17
CA CYS A 80 2.79 8.24 -5.19
C CYS A 80 4.24 8.36 -4.73
N LEU A 81 5.09 7.39 -5.07
CA LEU A 81 6.54 7.51 -4.99
C LEU A 81 7.02 7.35 -6.42
N GLY A 82 7.46 8.44 -7.04
CA GLY A 82 7.82 8.51 -8.46
C GLY A 82 8.98 7.58 -8.81
N THR A 83 8.71 6.28 -8.94
CA THR A 83 9.49 5.39 -9.77
C THR A 83 8.72 5.27 -11.07
N ALA A 84 9.04 6.18 -11.98
CA ALA A 84 8.83 5.95 -13.40
C ALA A 84 9.33 4.52 -13.68
N SER A 85 8.40 3.67 -14.13
CA SER A 85 8.71 2.34 -14.61
C SER A 85 9.73 2.48 -15.73
N TYR A 86 11.01 2.27 -15.42
CA TYR A 86 12.07 2.07 -16.39
C TYR A 86 11.95 0.66 -16.98
N ARG A 87 10.77 0.32 -17.53
CA ARG A 87 10.55 -0.92 -18.30
C ARG A 87 9.72 -0.72 -19.56
N ASP A 88 9.36 0.51 -19.95
CA ASP A 88 8.73 0.78 -21.25
C ASP A 88 9.34 2.00 -21.97
N SER A 89 10.67 2.02 -22.12
CA SER A 89 11.38 3.02 -22.94
C SER A 89 11.09 2.91 -24.46
N ALA A 90 10.30 1.93 -24.89
CA ALA A 90 9.96 1.72 -26.31
C ALA A 90 8.69 2.47 -26.77
N ILE A 91 7.96 3.12 -25.86
CA ILE A 91 6.71 3.83 -26.19
C ILE A 91 6.93 5.34 -26.34
N LEU A 92 8.07 5.87 -25.86
CA LEU A 92 8.43 7.30 -25.97
C LEU A 92 9.39 7.62 -27.12
N LEU A 93 9.76 6.66 -27.96
CA LEU A 93 10.56 6.94 -29.15
C LEU A 93 9.67 7.59 -30.24
N PRO A 94 10.02 8.79 -30.74
CA PRO A 94 9.33 9.35 -31.90
C PRO A 94 9.40 8.37 -33.08
N SER A 95 8.31 8.31 -33.84
CA SER A 95 8.02 7.32 -34.89
C SER A 95 9.17 6.96 -35.84
N PRO A 96 10.13 7.84 -36.19
CA PRO A 96 11.24 7.47 -37.07
C PRO A 96 12.16 6.38 -36.51
N LEU A 97 12.33 6.30 -35.18
CA LEU A 97 13.33 5.41 -34.56
C LEU A 97 12.82 3.97 -34.33
N ARG A 98 11.51 3.72 -34.46
CA ARG A 98 10.93 2.37 -34.36
C ARG A 98 11.24 1.47 -35.55
N ARG A 99 11.68 2.06 -36.68
CA ARG A 99 11.90 1.37 -37.95
C ARG A 99 13.36 0.92 -38.15
N LEU A 100 14.27 1.31 -37.25
CA LEU A 100 15.70 1.01 -37.31
C LEU A 100 16.15 -0.15 -36.39
N LEU A 101 15.23 -0.73 -35.62
CA LEU A 101 15.46 -1.89 -34.74
C LEU A 101 14.67 -3.12 -35.19
N GLY A 102 14.38 -3.22 -36.49
CA GLY A 102 13.87 -4.42 -37.16
C GLY A 102 14.98 -5.09 -37.95
#